data_AF-A0A225MBE3-F1
#
_entry.id   AF-A0A225MBE3-F1
#
_cell.length_a   1.000
_cell.length_b   1.000
_cell.length_c   1.000
_cell.angle_alpha   90.00
_cell.angle_beta   90.00
_cell.angle_gamma   90.00
#
_symmetry.space_group_name_H-M   'P 1'
#
loop_
_entity.id
_entity.type
_entity.pdbx_description
1 polymer ?
#
loop_
_entity_poly.entity_id
_entity_poly.type
_entity_poly.pdbx_seq_one_letter_code
_entity_poly.pdbx_strand_id
1 'polypeptide(L)' 'MHQAGVWHADLNAYNILLDRQGAAWLIDFDRGRRGKLTPRQRRDNLLRLRRSLLKVAGEPGLAYWQGLEQAYRRLGEA' A
#
# COMPACT_ATOMS: atom_id res chain seq x y z
N MET A 1 7.49 2.15 -3.69
CA MET A 1 6.59 2.49 -4.82
C MET A 1 6.34 4.00 -4.96
N HIS A 2 5.62 4.67 -4.05
CA HIS A 2 5.24 6.09 -4.23
C HIS A 2 6.42 7.07 -4.33
N GLN A 3 7.56 6.81 -3.67
CA GLN A 3 8.81 7.58 -3.82
C GLN A 3 9.36 7.47 -5.25
N ALA A 4 9.22 6.31 -5.90
CA ALA A 4 9.58 6.11 -7.30
C ALA A 4 8.53 6.70 -8.29
N GLY A 5 7.55 7.46 -7.79
CA GLY A 5 6.51 8.08 -8.61
C GLY A 5 5.49 7.10 -9.20
N VAL A 6 5.38 5.88 -8.68
CA VAL A 6 4.42 4.88 -9.18
C VAL A 6 3.14 4.91 -8.35
N TRP A 7 1.99 5.00 -9.01
CA TRP A 7 0.65 4.83 -8.45
C TRP A 7 0.04 3.54 -8.97
N HIS A 8 -0.52 2.76 -8.05
CA HIS A 8 -1.10 1.45 -8.34
C HIS A 8 -2.62 1.54 -8.40
N ALA A 9 -3.23 1.11 -9.50
CA ALA A 9 -4.68 1.29 -9.69
C ALA A 9 -5.52 0.50 -8.68
N ASP A 10 -5.03 -0.68 -8.31
CA ASP A 10 -5.69 -1.61 -7.40
C ASP A 10 -4.79 -2.04 -6.24
N LEU A 11 -4.25 -1.08 -5.49
CA LEU A 11 -3.45 -1.41 -4.30
C LEU A 11 -4.37 -2.01 -3.22
N ASN A 12 -4.31 -3.32 -3.09
CA ASN A 12 -5.08 -4.09 -2.13
C ASN A 12 -4.22 -5.22 -1.54
N ALA A 13 -4.72 -5.87 -0.48
CA ALA A 13 -3.99 -6.91 0.24
C ALA A 13 -3.65 -8.14 -0.61
N TYR A 14 -4.47 -8.48 -1.62
CA TYR A 14 -4.21 -9.62 -2.51
C TYR A 14 -3.09 -9.36 -3.51
N ASN A 15 -2.80 -8.09 -3.80
CA ASN A 15 -1.69 -7.68 -4.66
C ASN A 15 -0.37 -7.53 -3.90
N ILE A 16 -0.33 -7.88 -2.60
CA ILE A 16 0.90 -7.93 -1.80
C ILE A 16 1.20 -9.39 -1.46
N LEU A 17 2.25 -9.93 -2.07
CA LEU A 17 2.72 -11.28 -1.78
C LEU A 17 3.79 -11.23 -0.70
N LEU A 18 3.76 -12.19 0.22
CA LEU A 18 4.84 -12.44 1.16
C LEU A 18 5.54 -13.73 0.76
N ASP A 19 6.86 -13.69 0.61
CA ASP A 19 7.64 -14.90 0.38
C ASP A 19 7.98 -15.62 1.69
N ARG A 20 8.63 -16.78 1.57
CA ARG A 20 9.02 -17.62 2.73
C ARG A 20 10.08 -16.97 3.63
N GLN A 21 10.75 -15.91 3.15
CA GLN A 21 11.79 -15.18 3.88
C GLN A 21 11.21 -13.92 4.55
N GLY A 22 9.90 -13.66 4.38
CA GLY A 22 9.22 -12.51 4.93
C GLY A 22 9.36 -11.24 4.07
N ALA A 23 9.91 -11.35 2.86
CA ALA A 23 9.95 -10.21 1.94
C ALA A 23 8.59 -9.98 1.31
N ALA A 24 8.24 -8.71 1.12
CA ALA A 24 6.98 -8.29 0.52
C ALA A 24 7.16 -7.84 -0.93
N TRP A 25 6.32 -8.37 -1.81
CA TRP A 25 6.31 -8.10 -3.24
C TRP A 25 4.98 -7.49 -3.64
N LEU A 26 5.03 -6.36 -4.33
CA LEU A 26 3.85 -5.76 -4.94
C LEU A 26 3.73 -6.29 -6.37
N ILE A 27 2.55 -6.76 -6.76
CA ILE A 27 2.25 -7.33 -8.08
C ILE A 27 1.05 -6.62 -8.73
N ASP A 28 0.73 -6.98 -9.97
CA ASP A 28 -0.43 -6.47 -10.71
C ASP A 28 -0.45 -4.95 -10.90
N PHE A 29 0.62 -4.43 -11.51
CA PHE A 29 0.73 -3.01 -11.87
C PHE A 29 -0.12 -2.61 -13.08
N ASP A 30 -1.07 -3.44 -13.51
CA ASP A 30 -1.92 -3.14 -14.63
C ASP A 30 -2.76 -1.89 -14.35
N ARG A 31 -2.81 -0.99 -15.33
CA ARG A 31 -3.42 0.35 -15.21
C ARG A 31 -2.74 1.27 -14.17
N GLY A 32 -1.60 0.83 -13.63
CA GLY A 32 -0.70 1.67 -12.85
C GLY A 32 -0.18 2.85 -13.66
N ARG A 33 0.19 3.93 -12.99
CA ARG A 33 0.69 5.16 -13.61
C ARG A 33 2.02 5.56 -12.99
N ARG A 34 2.91 6.14 -13.79
CA ARG A 34 4.18 6.69 -13.32
C ARG A 34 4.20 8.21 -13.51
N GLY A 35 4.73 8.94 -12.54
CA GLY A 35 4.85 10.40 -12.57
C GLY A 35 4.88 11.01 -11.16
N LYS A 36 4.87 12.35 -11.09
CA LYS A 36 4.78 13.04 -9.79
C LYS A 36 3.41 12.77 -9.17
N LEU A 37 3.42 12.20 -7.97
CA LEU A 37 2.20 11.92 -7.20
C LEU A 37 1.92 13.01 -6.19
N THR A 38 0.68 13.48 -6.18
CA THR A 38 0.22 14.41 -5.16
C THR A 38 0.05 13.69 -3.82
N PRO A 39 0.11 14.40 -2.67
CA PRO A 39 -0.18 13.83 -1.36
C PRO A 39 -1.56 13.13 -1.32
N ARG A 40 -2.57 13.72 -1.99
CA ARG A 40 -3.90 13.14 -2.11
C ARG A 40 -3.89 11.81 -2.86
N GLN A 41 -3.20 11.72 -3.99
CA GLN A 41 -3.10 10.47 -4.75
C GLN A 41 -2.45 9.35 -3.93
N ARG A 42 -1.38 9.67 -3.17
CA ARG A 42 -0.72 8.71 -2.27
C ARG A 42 -1.69 8.27 -1.17
N ARG A 43 -2.39 9.21 -0.54
CA ARG A 43 -3.37 8.94 0.53
C ARG A 43 -4.51 8.05 0.04
N ASP A 44 -5.12 8.37 -1.09
CA ASP A 44 -6.24 7.60 -1.65
C ASP A 44 -5.83 6.18 -2.05
N ASN A 45 -4.59 6.01 -2.50
CA ASN A 45 -4.00 4.71 -2.81
C ASN A 45 -3.86 3.86 -1.53
N LEU A 46 -3.29 4.43 -0.46
CA LEU A 46 -3.19 3.75 0.83
C LEU A 46 -4.56 3.47 1.47
N LEU A 47 -5.55 4.35 1.31
CA LEU A 47 -6.90 4.12 1.84
C LEU A 47 -7.62 2.96 1.13
N ARG A 48 -7.31 2.67 -0.14
CA ARG A 48 -7.75 1.43 -0.80
C ARG A 48 -7.18 0.21 -0.10
N LEU A 49 -5.87 0.22 0.18
CA LEU A 49 -5.23 -0.86 0.91
C LEU A 49 -5.86 -1.06 2.29
N ARG A 50 -6.06 0.03 3.06
CA ARG A 50 -6.75 -0.02 4.37
C ARG A 50 -8.10 -0.74 4.30
N ARG A 51 -8.94 -0.36 3.34
CA ARG A 51 -10.27 -0.98 3.17
C ARG A 51 -10.15 -2.47 2.84
N SER A 52 -9.19 -2.84 1.99
CA SER A 52 -8.96 -4.25 1.65
C SER A 52 -8.44 -5.06 2.84
N LEU A 53 -7.52 -4.53 3.65
CA LEU A 53 -7.04 -5.18 4.87
C LEU A 53 -8.19 -5.43 5.86
N LEU A 54 -9.04 -4.42 6.08
CA LEU A 54 -10.23 -4.55 6.92
C LEU A 54 -11.21 -5.61 6.37
N LYS A 55 -11.40 -5.66 5.05
CA LYS A 55 -12.28 -6.64 4.41
C LYS A 55 -11.76 -8.08 4.55
N VAL A 56 -10.45 -8.27 4.41
CA VAL A 56 -9.83 -9.60 4.41
C VAL A 56 -9.63 -10.15 5.83
N ALA A 57 -9.25 -9.28 6.77
CA ALA A 57 -8.83 -9.70 8.11
C ALA A 57 -9.71 -9.20 9.25
N GLY A 58 -10.75 -8.39 8.99
CA GLY A 58 -11.58 -7.80 10.04
C GLY A 58 -10.78 -6.87 10.96
N GLU A 59 -11.07 -6.94 12.27
CA GLU A 59 -10.38 -6.14 13.31
C GLU A 59 -8.84 -6.24 13.25
N PRO A 60 -8.22 -7.42 13.13
CA PRO A 60 -6.77 -7.54 12.89
C PRO A 60 -6.25 -6.69 11.72
N GLY A 61 -7.04 -6.53 10.65
CA GLY A 61 -6.70 -5.69 9.51
C GLY A 61 -6.47 -4.22 9.87
N LEU A 62 -7.15 -3.71 10.90
CA LEU A 62 -6.94 -2.35 11.39
C LEU A 62 -5.58 -2.21 12.10
N ALA A 63 -5.16 -3.22 12.87
CA ALA A 63 -3.84 -3.25 13.51
C ALA A 63 -2.72 -3.29 12.46
N TYR A 64 -2.85 -4.12 11.42
CA TYR A 64 -1.90 -4.16 10.30
C TYR A 64 -1.81 -2.81 9.58
N TRP A 65 -2.95 -2.16 9.36
CA TRP A 65 -2.99 -0.82 8.78
C TRP A 65 -2.23 0.21 9.63
N GLN A 66 -2.41 0.21 10.95
CA GLN A 66 -1.73 1.17 11.84
C GLN A 66 -0.22 1.04 11.74
N GLY A 67 0.32 -0.19 11.77
CA GLY A 67 1.75 -0.44 11.60
C GLY A 67 2.27 0.03 10.23
N LEU A 68 1.54 -0.29 9.16
CA LEU A 68 1.89 0.12 7.79
C LEU A 68 1.86 1.64 7.63
N GLU A 69 0.83 2.32 8.14
CA GLU A 69 0.69 3.77 8.05
C GLU A 69 1.83 4.49 8.79
N GLN A 70 2.21 4.02 9.97
CA GLN A 70 3.33 4.57 10.72
C GLN A 70 4.66 4.38 10.01
N ALA A 71 4.92 3.18 9.46
CA ALA A 71 6.13 2.91 8.68
C ALA A 71 6.18 3.77 7.41
N TYR A 72 5.05 3.90 6.70
CA TYR A 72 4.96 4.71 5.49
C TYR A 72 5.22 6.20 5.74
N ARG A 73 4.68 6.76 6.84
CA ARG A 73 4.93 8.17 7.22
C ARG A 73 6.40 8.40 7.54
N ARG A 74 7.01 7.53 8.38
CA ARG A 74 8.43 7.62 8.73
C ARG A 74 9.34 7.59 7.50
N LEU A 75 9.07 6.73 6.53
CA LEU A 75 9.84 6.67 5.29
C LEU A 75 9.59 7.84 4.34
N GLY A 76 8.44 8.53 4.46
CA GLY A 76 8.12 9.70 3.64
C GLY A 76 8.67 11.01 4.17
N GLU A 77 9.10 11.04 5.43
CA GLU A 77 9.76 12.16 6.10
C GLU A 77 11.29 12.11 5.99
N ALA A 78 11.84 10.96 5.58
CA ALA A 78 13.25 10.74 5.25
C ALA A 78 13.54 11.00 3.76
#